data_AF-A0A4V2U535-F1
#
_entry.id   AF-A0A4V2U535-F1
#
_cell.length_a   1.000
_cell.length_b   1.000
_cell.length_c   1.000
_cell.angle_alpha   90.00
_cell.angle_beta   90.00
_cell.angle_gamma   90.00
#
_symmetry.space_group_name_H-M   'P 1'
#
loop_
_entity.id
_entity.type
_entity.pdbx_description
1 polymer ?
#
loop_
_entity_poly.entity_id
_entity_poly.type
_entity_poly.pdbx_seq_one_letter_code
_entity_poly.pdbx_strand_id
1 'polypeptide(L)' 'MIPAIALPETVAPVTIETELDCQRVQERIDLLLGCLEDTAEEVELIALTEAFEEWEQKRWLQ' A
#
# COMPACT_ATOMS: atom_id res chain seq x y z
N MET A 1 13.38 -28.89 -5.34
CA MET A 1 11.95 -28.58 -5.54
C MET A 1 11.58 -27.56 -4.48
N ILE A 2 11.57 -26.28 -4.85
CA ILE A 2 11.09 -25.21 -3.95
C ILE A 2 9.58 -25.14 -4.18
N PRO A 3 8.72 -25.25 -3.16
CA PRO A 3 7.30 -25.02 -3.36
C PRO A 3 7.11 -23.56 -3.77
N ALA A 4 6.48 -23.33 -4.92
CA ALA A 4 6.04 -22.01 -5.33
C ALA A 4 5.12 -21.46 -4.23
N ILE A 5 5.62 -20.49 -3.47
CA ILE A 5 4.81 -19.73 -2.54
C ILE A 5 3.76 -19.05 -3.41
N ALA A 6 2.51 -19.50 -3.29
CA ALA A 6 1.38 -18.80 -3.89
C ALA A 6 1.36 -17.42 -3.25
N LEU A 7 1.83 -16.41 -3.99
CA LEU A 7 1.65 -15.01 -3.62
C LEU A 7 0.14 -14.82 -3.39
N PRO A 8 -0.30 -14.37 -2.20
CA PRO A 8 -1.70 -14.14 -1.96
C PRO A 8 -2.20 -13.06 -2.91
N GLU A 9 -3.12 -13.48 -3.78
CA GLU A 9 -4.33 -12.77 -4.17
C GLU A 9 -4.20 -11.24 -4.18
N THR A 10 -3.98 -10.69 -5.38
CA THR A 10 -4.43 -9.36 -5.83
C THR A 10 -4.86 -8.44 -4.68
N VAL A 11 -3.88 -7.74 -4.09
CA VAL A 11 -4.17 -6.57 -3.26
C VAL A 11 -5.02 -5.67 -4.13
N ALA A 12 -6.29 -5.47 -3.74
CA ALA A 12 -7.19 -4.61 -4.49
C ALA A 12 -6.52 -3.24 -4.66
N PRO A 13 -6.58 -2.62 -5.85
CA PRO A 13 -5.90 -1.35 -6.09
C PRO A 13 -6.39 -0.32 -5.08
N VAL A 14 -5.49 0.11 -4.19
CA VAL A 14 -5.80 1.16 -3.23
C VAL A 14 -5.90 2.45 -4.00
N THR A 15 -7.09 3.05 -4.01
CA THR A 15 -7.32 4.34 -4.65
C THR A 15 -7.66 5.35 -3.58
N ILE A 16 -6.90 6.44 -3.50
CA ILE A 16 -7.17 7.54 -2.57
C ILE A 16 -7.92 8.61 -3.36
N GLU A 17 -9.16 8.88 -2.97
CA GLU A 17 -9.99 9.91 -3.60
C GLU A 17 -10.28 11.08 -2.64
N THR A 18 -10.34 10.80 -1.34
CA THR A 18 -10.67 11.79 -0.31
C THR A 18 -9.56 11.95 0.73
N GLU A 19 -9.60 13.06 1.47
CA GLU A 19 -8.70 13.29 2.62
C GLU A 19 -8.87 12.21 3.72
N LEU A 20 -10.07 11.64 3.86
CA LEU A 20 -10.32 10.55 4.81
C LEU A 20 -9.64 9.25 4.38
N ASP A 21 -9.64 8.94 3.08
CA ASP A 21 -8.94 7.77 2.55
C ASP A 21 -7.43 7.95 2.72
N CYS A 22 -6.93 9.16 2.49
CA CYS A 22 -5.54 9.52 2.72
C CYS A 22 -5.11 9.30 4.18
N GLN A 23 -5.96 9.69 5.15
CA GLN A 23 -5.70 9.44 6.57
C GLN A 23 -5.67 7.94 6.90
N ARG A 24 -6.65 7.17 6.39
CA ARG A 24 -6.69 5.72 6.61
C ARG A 24 -5.49 4.99 6.01
N VAL A 25 -5.05 5.42 4.83
CA VAL A 25 -3.85 4.88 4.18
C VAL A 25 -2.61 5.20 5.01
N GLN A 26 -2.47 6.43 5.51
CA GLN A 26 -1.36 6.79 6.41
C GLN A 26 -1.37 5.95 7.70
N GLU A 27 -2.52 5.82 8.37
CA GLU A 27 -2.64 4.98 9.57
C GLU A 27 -2.26 3.53 9.29
N ARG A 28 -2.63 3.00 8.11
CA ARG A 28 -2.29 1.64 7.71
C ARG A 28 -0.80 1.48 7.40
N ILE A 29 -0.20 2.45 6.71
CA ILE A 29 1.25 2.49 6.47
C ILE A 29 2.00 2.47 7.81
N ASP A 30 1.61 3.32 8.76
CA ASP A 30 2.21 3.36 10.10
C ASP A 30 2.14 2.02 10.84
N LEU A 31 1.03 1.29 10.69
CA LEU A 31 0.87 -0.05 11.28
C LEU A 31 1.75 -1.12 10.63
N LEU A 32 2.07 -0.94 9.35
CA LEU A 32 2.91 -1.87 8.58
C LEU A 32 4.40 -1.49 8.63
N LEU A 33 4.75 -0.33 9.19
CA LEU A 33 6.14 0.07 9.36
C LEU A 33 6.90 -0.95 10.22
N GLY A 34 8.00 -1.45 9.68
CA GLY A 34 8.82 -2.47 10.35
C GLY A 34 8.34 -3.90 10.14
N CYS A 35 7.45 -4.14 9.16
CA CYS A 35 7.16 -5.49 8.69
C CYS A 35 8.42 -6.21 8.19
N LEU A 36 8.37 -7.53 8.15
CA LEU A 36 9.46 -8.35 7.62
C LEU A 36 9.46 -8.32 6.10
N GLU A 37 10.65 -8.46 5.50
CA GLU A 37 10.83 -8.58 4.06
C GLU A 37 10.18 -9.87 3.51
N ASP A 38 9.76 -9.83 2.25
CA ASP A 38 9.09 -10.90 1.50
C ASP A 38 7.76 -11.36 2.13
N THR A 39 7.10 -10.48 2.90
CA THR A 39 5.78 -10.75 3.51
C THR A 39 4.64 -10.07 2.75
N ALA A 40 3.41 -10.57 2.97
CA ALA A 40 2.21 -9.92 2.44
C ALA A 40 2.04 -8.49 2.98
N GLU A 41 2.55 -8.22 4.18
CA GLU A 41 2.54 -6.88 4.80
C GLU A 41 3.45 -5.91 4.05
N GLU A 42 4.61 -6.35 3.57
CA GLU A 42 5.49 -5.53 2.72
C GLU A 42 4.83 -5.20 1.38
N VAL A 43 4.20 -6.19 0.74
CA VAL A 43 3.48 -5.98 -0.52
C VAL A 43 2.33 -4.97 -0.33
N GLU A 44 1.61 -5.07 0.79
CA GLU A 44 0.56 -4.10 1.14
C GLU A 44 1.15 -2.70 1.39
N LEU A 45 2.26 -2.60 2.12
CA LEU A 45 2.95 -1.35 2.41
C LEU A 45 3.42 -0.64 1.13
N ILE A 46 4.00 -1.40 0.19
CA ILE A 46 4.42 -0.87 -1.12
C ILE A 46 3.21 -0.32 -1.87
N ALA A 47 2.13 -1.11 -1.99
CA ALA A 47 0.92 -0.69 -2.71
C ALA A 47 0.26 0.56 -2.11
N LEU A 48 0.22 0.66 -0.77
CA LEU A 48 -0.32 1.82 -0.05
C LEU A 48 0.55 3.07 -0.26
N THR A 49 1.87 2.90 -0.25
CA THR A 49 2.82 4.01 -0.45
C THR A 49 2.74 4.54 -1.88
N GLU A 50 2.70 3.65 -2.88
CA GLU A 50 2.52 4.05 -4.28
C GLU A 50 1.21 4.82 -4.50
N ALA A 51 0.09 4.32 -3.96
CA ALA A 51 -1.20 4.99 -4.04
C ALA A 51 -1.19 6.38 -3.35
N PHE A 52 -0.45 6.51 -2.25
CA PHE A 52 -0.26 7.77 -1.54
C PHE A 52 0.52 8.79 -2.38
N GLU A 53 1.64 8.37 -2.96
CA GLU A 53 2.46 9.22 -3.84
C GLU A 53 1.67 9.68 -5.08
N GLU A 54 0.93 8.78 -5.72
CA GLU A 54 0.07 9.13 -6.87
C GLU A 54 -0.99 10.18 -6.51
N TRP A 55 -1.60 10.05 -5.34
CA TRP A 55 -2.58 11.03 -4.86
C TRP A 55 -1.93 12.37 -4.53
N GLU A 56 -0.78 12.37 -3.87
CA GLU A 56 -0.06 13.60 -3.54
C GLU A 56 0.35 14.36 -4.81
N GLN A 57 0.85 13.65 -5.83
CA GLN A 57 1.17 14.25 -7.13
C GLN A 57 -0.05 14.89 -7.79
N LYS A 58 -1.21 14.20 -7.79
CA LYS A 58 -2.47 14.76 -8.32
C LYS A 58 -2.92 16.00 -7.56
N ARG A 59 -2.73 16.02 -6.24
CA ARG A 59 -3.12 17.15 -5.38
C ARG A 59 -2.30 18.43 -5.65
N TRP A 60 -1.01 18.31 -5.96
CA TRP A 60 -0.15 19.47 -6.27
C TRP A 60 -0.24 19.95 -7.73
N LEU A 61 -0.77 19.12 -8.63
CA LEU A 61 -0.98 19.45 -10.04
C LEU A 61 -2.34 20.10 -10.34
N GLN A 62 -3.22 20.23 -9.35
CA GLN A 62 -4.48 20.99 -9.42
C GLN A 62 -4.29 22.45 -9.03
#